data_AF-A0A4R5D3F0-F1
#
_entry.id   AF-A0A4R5D3F0-F1
#
_cell.length_a   1.000
_cell.length_b   1.000
_cell.length_c   1.000
_cell.angle_alpha   90.00
_cell.angle_beta   90.00
_cell.angle_gamma   90.00
#
_symmetry.space_group_name_H-M   'P 1'
#
loop_
_entity.id
_entity.type
_entity.pdbx_description
1 polymer ?
#
loop_
_entity_poly.entity_id
_entity_poly.type
_entity_poly.pdbx_seq_one_letter_code
_entity_poly.pdbx_strand_id
1 'polypeptide(L)' 'MDFVSIIEAIKARRKSLKVTQNALSDLSGVALGALKKFESGKGNPTLSTLKKLCDALGLEITLNVKKTINP' A
#
# COMPACT_ATOMS: atom_id res chain seq x y z
N MET A 1 -16.35 -11.88 1.11
CA MET A 1 -15.04 -12.22 0.49
C MET A 1 -14.27 -10.92 0.45
N ASP A 2 -13.69 -10.50 1.57
CA ASP A 2 -13.31 -9.08 1.72
C ASP A 2 -11.85 -8.94 2.12
N PHE A 3 -10.97 -9.50 1.29
CA PHE A 3 -9.57 -9.12 1.32
C PHE A 3 -9.43 -7.87 0.44
N VAL A 4 -9.52 -6.69 1.06
CA VAL A 4 -9.01 -5.46 0.44
C VAL A 4 -7.54 -5.70 0.13
N SER A 5 -7.14 -5.56 -1.14
CA SER A 5 -5.73 -5.68 -1.49
C SER A 5 -4.94 -4.59 -0.74
N ILE A 6 -3.75 -4.92 -0.24
CA ILE A 6 -2.90 -3.97 0.52
C ILE A 6 -2.72 -2.64 -0.25
N ILE A 7 -2.65 -2.71 -1.58
CA ILE A 7 -2.55 -1.54 -2.44
C ILE A 7 -3.81 -0.68 -2.42
N GLU A 8 -5.00 -1.26 -2.39
CA GLU A 8 -6.23 -0.47 -2.28
C GLU A 8 -6.31 0.24 -0.92
N ALA A 9 -5.81 -0.37 0.17
CA ALA A 9 -5.71 0.31 1.46
C ALA A 9 -4.72 1.51 1.42
N ILE A 10 -3.55 1.32 0.81
CA ILE A 10 -2.56 2.39 0.58
C ILE A 10 -3.15 3.53 -0.26
N LYS A 11 -3.84 3.20 -1.36
CA LYS A 11 -4.49 4.16 -2.25
C LYS A 11 -5.61 4.92 -1.56
N ALA A 12 -6.43 4.24 -0.77
CA ALA A 12 -7.49 4.87 0.02
C ALA A 12 -6.90 5.85 1.04
N ARG A 13 -5.84 5.45 1.76
CA ARG A 13 -5.13 6.32 2.69
C ARG A 13 -4.55 7.55 2.00
N ARG A 14 -3.85 7.35 0.87
CA ARG A 14 -3.30 8.45 0.06
C ARG A 14 -4.38 9.47 -0.32
N LYS A 15 -5.53 8.99 -0.80
CA LYS A 15 -6.67 9.85 -1.14
C LYS A 15 -7.24 10.59 0.08
N SER A 16 -7.34 9.92 1.23
CA SER A 16 -7.82 10.55 2.48
C SER A 16 -6.92 11.71 2.93
N LEU A 17 -5.61 11.59 2.72
CA LEU A 17 -4.63 12.62 3.02
C LEU A 17 -4.49 13.68 1.90
N LYS A 18 -5.27 13.57 0.82
CA LYS A 18 -5.18 14.41 -0.39
C LYS A 18 -3.77 14.45 -1.00
N VAL A 19 -3.00 13.38 -0.84
CA VAL A 19 -1.64 13.24 -1.38
C VAL A 19 -1.72 12.79 -2.85
N THR A 20 -1.01 13.46 -3.75
CA THR A 20 -0.95 13.05 -5.16
C THR A 20 -0.04 11.83 -5.35
N GLN A 21 -0.14 11.12 -6.48
CA GLN A 21 0.80 10.03 -6.76
C GLN A 21 2.25 10.54 -6.87
N ASN A 22 2.45 11.73 -7.44
CA ASN A 22 3.75 12.38 -7.50
C ASN A 22 4.29 12.67 -6.10
N ALA A 23 3.50 13.31 -5.24
CA ALA A 23 3.92 13.61 -3.87
C ALA A 23 4.23 12.34 -3.08
N LEU A 24 3.43 11.27 -3.22
CA LEU A 24 3.76 10.00 -2.56
C LEU A 24 5.04 9.38 -3.14
N SER A 25 5.28 9.49 -4.44
CA SER A 25 6.50 9.02 -5.08
C SER A 25 7.74 9.71 -4.47
N ASP A 26 7.67 11.03 -4.31
CA ASP A 26 8.74 11.84 -3.75
C ASP A 26 8.97 11.52 -2.26
N LEU A 27 7.89 11.42 -1.47
CA LEU A 27 7.96 11.14 -0.03
C LEU A 27 8.45 9.72 0.30
N SER A 28 8.05 8.73 -0.51
CA SER A 28 8.40 7.32 -0.27
C SER A 28 9.69 6.87 -0.96
N GLY A 29 10.21 7.67 -1.90
CA GLY A 29 11.31 7.26 -2.78
C GLY A 29 10.96 6.09 -3.71
N VAL A 30 9.67 5.79 -3.90
CA VAL A 30 9.18 4.78 -4.85
C VAL A 30 8.90 5.47 -6.17
N ALA A 31 9.42 4.93 -7.28
CA ALA A 31 9.24 5.53 -8.60
C ALA A 31 7.75 5.68 -8.98
N LEU A 32 7.36 6.85 -9.51
CA LEU A 32 5.99 7.17 -9.89
C LEU A 32 5.39 6.15 -10.86
N GLY A 33 6.19 5.65 -11.81
CA GLY A 33 5.77 4.61 -12.75
C GLY A 33 5.41 3.28 -12.05
N ALA A 34 6.15 2.92 -11.01
CA ALA A 34 5.85 1.75 -10.19
C ALA A 34 4.57 1.96 -9.36
N LEU A 35 4.41 3.15 -8.74
CA LEU A 35 3.21 3.49 -7.98
C LEU A 35 1.93 3.44 -8.85
N LYS A 36 1.98 3.97 -10.07
CA LYS A 36 0.86 3.89 -11.03
C LYS A 36 0.50 2.45 -11.39
N LYS A 37 1.51 1.61 -11.60
CA LYS A 37 1.36 0.18 -11.85
C LYS A 37 0.69 -0.54 -10.68
N PHE A 38 1.12 -0.26 -9.45
CA PHE A 38 0.50 -0.82 -8.26
C PHE A 38 -0.97 -0.40 -8.15
N GLU A 39 -1.28 0.90 -8.18
CA GLU A 39 -2.66 1.41 -8.00
C GLU A 39 -3.63 1.06 -9.14
N SER A 40 -3.13 0.56 -10.27
CA SER A 40 -3.92 0.03 -11.40
C SER A 40 -4.02 -1.49 -11.42
N GLY A 41 -3.51 -2.18 -10.39
CA GLY A 41 -3.50 -3.64 -10.29
C GLY A 41 -2.48 -4.34 -11.20
N LYS A 42 -1.62 -3.58 -11.88
CA LYS A 42 -0.61 -4.07 -12.83
C LYS A 42 0.79 -3.99 -12.23
N GLY A 43 1.03 -4.67 -11.11
CA GLY A 43 2.36 -4.76 -10.51
C GLY A 43 2.35 -5.43 -9.15
N ASN A 44 3.43 -6.16 -8.85
CA ASN A 44 3.63 -6.83 -7.57
C ASN A 44 4.72 -6.08 -6.77
N PRO A 45 4.36 -5.22 -5.80
CA PRO A 45 5.33 -4.52 -4.97
C PRO A 45 6.05 -5.51 -4.04
N THR A 46 7.33 -5.27 -3.78
CA THR A 46 8.04 -5.98 -2.72
C THR A 46 7.57 -5.50 -1.34
N LEU A 47 7.82 -6.27 -0.29
CA LEU A 47 7.53 -5.84 1.08
C LEU A 47 8.27 -4.54 1.44
N SER A 48 9.50 -4.36 0.96
CA SER A 48 10.26 -3.12 1.17
C SER A 48 9.56 -1.92 0.53
N THR A 49 9.03 -2.08 -0.69
CA THR A 49 8.24 -1.04 -1.36
C THR A 49 6.95 -0.74 -0.60
N LEU A 50 6.24 -1.77 -0.14
CA LEU A 50 5.04 -1.59 0.67
C LEU A 50 5.35 -0.81 1.95
N LYS A 51 6.43 -1.16 2.64
CA LYS A 51 6.89 -0.47 3.85
C LYS A 51 7.16 1.02 3.58
N LYS A 52 7.90 1.35 2.52
CA LYS A 52 8.16 2.75 2.14
C LYS A 52 6.87 3.56 1.89
N LEU A 53 5.90 2.96 1.20
CA LEU A 53 4.61 3.61 0.95
C LEU A 53 3.80 3.77 2.24
N CYS A 54 3.82 2.76 3.12
CA CYS A 54 3.17 2.80 4.41
C CYS A 54 3.77 3.87 5.33
N ASP A 55 5.10 3.90 5.46
CA ASP A 55 5.84 4.88 6.27
C ASP A 55 5.51 6.32 5.83
N ALA A 56 5.50 6.58 4.51
CA ALA A 56 5.17 7.89 3.96
C ALA A 56 3.70 8.32 4.18
N LEU A 57 2.79 7.37 4.45
CA LEU A 57 1.35 7.60 4.64
C LEU A 57 0.91 7.47 6.11
N GLY A 58 1.85 7.22 7.02
CA GLY A 58 1.58 6.93 8.43
C GLY A 58 0.74 5.66 8.61
N LEU A 59 1.06 4.61 7.86
CA LEU A 59 0.48 3.27 7.98
C LEU A 59 1.50 2.30 8.56
N GLU A 60 1.01 1.26 9.23
CA GLU A 60 1.83 0.16 9.72
C GLU A 60 1.34 -1.17 9.12
N ILE A 61 2.29 -2.03 8.77
CA ILE A 61 2.00 -3.40 8.30
C ILE A 61 2.06 -4.33 9.52
N THR A 62 0.91 -4.87 9.92
CA THR A 62 0.82 -5.80 11.06
C THR A 62 0.52 -7.22 10.59
N LEU A 63 1.17 -8.21 11.21
CA LEU A 63 0.85 -9.62 11.04
C LEU A 63 0.04 -10.11 12.23
N ASN A 64 -1.01 -10.88 11.97
CA ASN A 64 -1.86 -11.48 13.00
C ASN A 64 -1.85 -13.00 12.84
N VAL A 65 -2.02 -13.71 13.96
CA VAL A 65 -2.21 -15.17 13.92
C VAL A 65 -3.45 -15.46 13.09
N LYS A 66 -3.29 -16.32 12.08
CA LYS A 66 -4.42 -16.77 11.26
C LYS A 66 -5.43 -17.41 12.20
N LYS A 67 -6.63 -16.82 12.29
CA LYS A 67 -7.76 -17.50 12.93
C LYS A 67 -8.10 -18.69 12.07
N THR A 68 -7.48 -19.84 12.34
CA THR A 68 -8.03 -21.11 11.93
C THR A 68 -9.36 -21.21 12.65
N ILE A 69 -10.46 -21.20 11.89
CA ILE A 69 -11.64 -21.92 12.34
C ILE A 69 -11.13 -23.36 12.45
N ASN A 70 -10.74 -23.77 13.66
CA ASN A 70 -10.43 -25.16 13.95
C ASN A 70 -11.58 -25.66 14.83
N PRO A 71 -11.95 -26.93 14.65
CA PRO A 71 -13.30 -27.42 14.36
C PRO A 71 -14.35 -27.20 15.45
#